data_AF-A0A0F8Y343-F1
#
_entry.id   AF-A0A0F8Y343-F1
#
_cell.length_a   1.000
_cell.length_b   1.000
_cell.length_c   1.000
_cell.angle_alpha   90.00
_cell.angle_beta   90.00
_cell.angle_gamma   90.00
#
_symmetry.space_group_name_H-M   'P 1'
#
loop_
_entity.id
_entity.type
_entity.pdbx_description
1 polymer ?
#
loop_
_entity_poly.entity_id
_entity_poly.type
_entity_poly.pdbx_seq_one_letter_code
_entity_poly.pdbx_strand_id
1 'polypeptide(L)'
;DCDPGQIIPIGNAAGDGALVTLVNRKKRSESDWVARMVEYVDLASLQGFKDEFVDALHIPHKKDPFPHLRSILPPEILNQE
;
A
#
# COMPACT_ATOMS: atom_id res chain seq x y z
N ASP A 1 5.94 1.73 -9.46
CA ASP A 1 5.66 0.43 -10.10
C ASP A 1 6.59 -0.64 -9.53
N CYS A 2 6.11 -1.85 -9.26
CA CYS A 2 6.89 -2.99 -8.74
C CYS A 2 6.50 -4.28 -9.49
N ASP A 3 7.35 -5.30 -9.43
CA ASP A 3 7.08 -6.60 -10.06
C ASP A 3 5.83 -7.25 -9.44
N PRO A 4 4.75 -7.53 -10.21
CA PRO A 4 3.55 -8.18 -9.69
C PRO A 4 3.82 -9.55 -9.05
N GLY A 5 4.89 -10.25 -9.43
CA GLY A 5 5.30 -11.52 -8.83
C GLY A 5 5.69 -11.41 -7.35
N GLN A 6 5.97 -10.20 -6.85
CA GLN A 6 6.26 -9.94 -5.43
C GLN A 6 5.00 -9.66 -4.60
N ILE A 7 3.82 -9.58 -5.21
CA ILE A 7 2.56 -9.23 -4.54
C ILE A 7 1.84 -10.50 -4.12
N ILE A 8 1.62 -10.66 -2.81
CA ILE A 8 0.91 -11.81 -2.24
C ILE A 8 -0.40 -11.33 -1.60
N PRO A 9 -1.57 -11.77 -2.08
CA PRO A 9 -2.84 -11.45 -1.43
C PRO A 9 -3.00 -12.26 -0.14
N ILE A 10 -3.22 -11.58 0.98
CA ILE A 10 -3.37 -12.22 2.29
C ILE A 10 -4.80 -12.18 2.84
N GLY A 11 -5.76 -11.60 2.12
CA GLY A 11 -7.16 -11.53 2.57
C GLY A 11 -7.35 -10.64 3.80
N ASN A 12 -8.20 -11.07 4.75
CA ASN A 12 -8.52 -10.30 5.96
C ASN A 12 -7.48 -10.53 7.06
N ALA A 13 -6.32 -9.90 6.91
CA ALA A 13 -5.23 -9.98 7.88
C ALA A 13 -5.64 -9.54 9.30
N ALA A 14 -6.58 -8.60 9.44
CA ALA A 14 -7.06 -8.16 10.74
C ALA A 14 -7.85 -9.26 11.47
N GLY A 15 -8.72 -9.98 10.75
CA GLY A 15 -9.46 -11.12 11.28
C GLY A 15 -8.56 -12.28 11.66
N ASP A 16 -7.62 -12.63 10.78
CA ASP A 16 -6.65 -13.71 11.03
C ASP A 16 -5.75 -13.38 12.23
N GLY A 17 -5.25 -12.14 12.30
CA GLY A 17 -4.46 -11.66 13.43
C GLY A 17 -5.22 -11.70 14.76
N ALA A 18 -6.50 -11.33 14.76
CA ALA A 18 -7.36 -11.40 15.95
C ALA A 18 -7.55 -12.86 16.43
N LEU A 19 -7.81 -13.80 15.52
CA LEU A 19 -7.92 -15.22 15.85
C LEU A 19 -6.62 -15.77 16.44
N VAL A 20 -5.48 -15.51 15.78
CA VAL A 20 -4.15 -15.95 16.24
C VAL A 20 -3.84 -15.41 17.63
N THR A 21 -4.13 -14.13 17.88
CA THR A 21 -3.95 -13.47 19.18
C THR A 21 -4.86 -14.01 20.27
N LEU A 22 -6.08 -14.43 19.91
CA LEU A 22 -7.05 -15.01 20.82
C LEU A 22 -6.57 -16.36 21.35
N VAL A 23 -6.11 -17.25 20.46
CA VAL A 23 -5.77 -18.65 20.81
C VAL A 23 -4.31 -18.86 21.23
N ASN A 24 -3.41 -17.89 20.98
CA ASN A 24 -1.98 -18.01 21.30
C ASN A 24 -1.46 -16.84 22.15
N ARG A 25 -1.11 -17.13 23.41
CA ARG A 25 -0.59 -16.14 24.36
C ARG A 25 0.74 -15.51 23.93
N LYS A 26 1.65 -16.28 23.29
CA LYS A 26 2.92 -15.73 22.80
C LYS A 26 2.69 -14.72 21.68
N LYS A 27 1.80 -15.05 20.74
CA LYS A 27 1.41 -14.15 19.65
C LYS A 27 0.69 -12.90 20.15
N ARG A 28 -0.06 -13.01 21.24
CA ARG A 28 -0.64 -11.85 21.92
C ARG A 28 0.44 -10.90 22.47
N SER A 29 1.46 -11.42 23.14
CA SER A 29 2.58 -10.60 23.62
C SER A 29 3.37 -9.98 22.46
N GLU A 30 3.56 -10.72 21.36
CA GLU A 30 4.18 -10.20 20.14
C GLU A 30 3.37 -9.06 19.52
N SER A 31 2.04 -9.19 19.42
CA SER A 31 1.16 -8.14 18.91
C SER A 31 1.23 -6.86 19.75
N ASP A 32 1.31 -6.97 21.08
CA ASP A 32 1.48 -5.80 21.97
C ASP A 32 2.83 -5.12 21.75
N TRP A 33 3.91 -5.90 21.58
CA TRP A 33 5.22 -5.38 21.25
C TRP A 33 5.23 -4.66 19.90
N VAL A 34 4.68 -5.28 18.85
CA VAL A 34 4.58 -4.68 17.51
C VAL A 34 3.78 -3.38 17.55
N ALA A 35 2.65 -3.34 18.25
CA ALA A 35 1.82 -2.14 18.35
C ALA A 35 2.57 -0.92 18.92
N ARG A 36 3.55 -1.15 19.80
CA ARG A 36 4.39 -0.08 20.39
C ARG A 36 5.48 0.42 19.44
N MET A 37 5.79 -0.33 18.39
CA MET A 37 6.79 0.02 17.38
C MET A 37 6.20 0.84 16.22
N VAL A 38 4.87 0.96 16.15
CA VAL A 38 4.19 1.70 15.08
C VAL A 38 4.31 3.20 15.32
N GLU A 39 4.82 3.91 14.32
CA GLU A 39 4.80 5.38 14.28
C GLU A 39 3.59 5.84 13.47
N TYR A 40 2.81 6.77 14.05
CA TYR A 40 1.71 7.40 13.33
C TYR A 40 2.21 8.56 12.48
N VAL A 41 1.91 8.52 11.18
CA VAL A 41 2.22 9.59 10.24
C VAL A 41 0.93 10.30 9.85
N ASP A 42 0.81 11.59 10.18
CA ASP A 42 -0.33 12.41 9.79
C ASP A 42 -0.19 12.92 8.35
N LEU A 43 -0.90 12.28 7.42
CA LEU A 43 -0.88 12.65 6.01
C LEU A 43 -1.49 14.04 5.74
N ALA A 44 -2.42 14.51 6.57
CA ALA A 44 -3.07 15.81 6.34
C ALA A 44 -2.11 16.99 6.56
N SER A 45 -1.14 16.81 7.46
CA SER A 45 -0.10 17.78 7.79
C SER A 45 1.18 17.58 6.97
N LEU A 46 1.28 16.50 6.19
CA LEU A 46 2.47 16.18 5.41
C LEU A 46 2.58 17.10 4.19
N GLN A 47 3.69 17.85 4.12
CA GLN A 47 3.98 18.73 3.00
C GLN A 47 4.00 17.93 1.68
N GLY A 48 3.30 18.43 0.66
CA GLY A 48 3.26 17.81 -0.67
C GLY A 48 2.25 16.66 -0.83
N PHE A 49 1.63 16.16 0.24
CA PHE A 49 0.66 15.06 0.15
C PHE A 49 -0.52 15.37 -0.78
N LYS A 50 -1.02 16.63 -0.77
CA LYS A 50 -2.12 17.04 -1.64
C LYS A 50 -1.74 17.02 -3.11
N ASP A 51 -0.52 17.44 -3.44
CA ASP A 51 -0.05 17.46 -4.82
C ASP A 51 0.14 16.01 -5.32
N GLU A 52 0.74 15.15 -4.49
CA GLU A 52 0.87 13.72 -4.75
C GLU A 52 -0.49 13.05 -4.97
N PHE A 53 -1.47 13.35 -4.10
CA PHE A 53 -2.82 12.84 -4.24
C PHE A 53 -3.48 13.25 -5.56
N VAL A 54 -3.32 14.51 -5.99
CA VAL A 54 -3.88 15.01 -7.26
C VAL A 54 -3.19 14.35 -8.46
N ASP A 55 -1.87 14.19 -8.41
CA ASP A 55 -1.12 13.50 -9.46
C ASP A 55 -1.54 12.03 -9.57
N ALA A 56 -1.84 11.38 -8.44
CA ALA A 56 -2.32 10.00 -8.36
C ALA A 56 -3.77 9.78 -8.82
N LEU A 57 -4.56 10.83 -9.08
CA LEU A 57 -5.91 10.69 -9.64
C LEU A 57 -5.92 10.35 -11.14
N HIS A 58 -4.82 10.60 -11.86
CA HIS A 58 -4.71 10.22 -13.27
C HIS A 58 -4.47 8.71 -13.38
N ILE A 59 -4.93 8.09 -14.48
CA ILE A 59 -4.75 6.65 -14.70
C ILE A 59 -3.73 6.43 -15.82
N PRO A 60 -2.60 5.74 -15.56
CA PRO A 60 -2.24 5.07 -14.30
C PRO A 60 -1.69 6.01 -13.21
N HIS A 61 -1.11 7.15 -13.61
CA HIS A 61 -0.64 8.25 -12.76
C HIS A 61 -0.23 9.42 -13.66
N LYS A 62 -0.15 10.65 -13.12
CA LYS A 62 0.21 11.83 -13.94
C LYS A 62 1.69 11.90 -14.32
N LYS A 63 2.58 11.53 -13.40
CA LYS A 63 4.05 11.68 -13.54
C LYS A 63 4.80 10.35 -13.48
N ASP A 64 4.50 9.54 -12.47
CA ASP A 64 5.18 8.27 -12.24
C ASP A 64 5.04 7.25 -13.38
N PRO A 65 6.13 6.54 -13.71
CA PRO A 65 6.12 5.52 -14.76
C PRO A 65 5.54 4.18 -14.27
N PHE A 66 4.77 3.54 -15.14
CA PHE A 66 4.20 2.19 -14.94
C PHE A 66 4.70 1.21 -16.02
N PRO A 67 6.01 0.88 -16.07
CA PRO A 67 6.59 -0.03 -17.07
C PRO A 67 5.90 -1.39 -17.18
N HIS A 68 5.41 -1.99 -16.09
CA HIS A 68 4.73 -3.29 -16.11
C HIS A 68 3.36 -3.25 -16.81
N LEU A 69 2.80 -2.06 -17.06
CA LEU A 69 1.53 -1.89 -17.78
C LEU A 69 1.70 -1.73 -19.30
N ARG A 70 2.94 -1.61 -19.82
CA ARG A 70 3.21 -1.42 -21.27
C ARG A 70 2.66 -2.52 -22.17
N SER A 71 2.52 -3.74 -21.65
CA SER A 71 1.95 -4.88 -22.37
C SER A 71 0.43 -5.01 -22.20
N ILE A 72 -0.18 -4.19 -21.33
CA ILE A 72 -1.59 -4.29 -20.92
C ILE A 72 -2.39 -3.10 -21.46
N LEU A 73 -1.79 -1.90 -21.42
CA LEU A 73 -2.43 -0.65 -21.80
C LEU A 73 -1.80 -0.05 -23.07
N PRO A 74 -2.61 0.66 -23.88
CA PRO A 74 -2.10 1.33 -25.07
C PRO A 74 -1.22 2.55 -24.71
N PRO A 75 -0.24 2.93 -25.56
CA PRO A 75 0.71 4.01 -25.25
C PRO A 75 0.07 5.36 -24.97
N GLU A 76 -1.09 5.66 -25.55
CA GLU A 76 -1.82 6.90 -25.37
C GLU A 76 -2.35 7.06 -23.93
N ILE A 77 -2.61 5.94 -23.24
CA ILE A 77 -3.03 5.94 -21.83
C ILE A 77 -1.81 6.04 -20.90
N LEU A 78 -0.66 5.48 -21.31
CA LEU A 78 0.55 5.45 -20.49
C LEU A 78 1.38 6.75 -20.54
N ASN A 79 1.23 7.54 -21.60
CA ASN A 79 2.01 8.75 -21.84
C ASN A 79 1.11 10.00 -21.90
N GLN A 80 0.12 10.09 -21.02
CA GLN A 80 -0.73 11.29 -20.91
C GLN A 80 0.13 12.45 -20.35
N GLU A 81 0.12 13.60 -21.02
CA GLU A 81 0.81 14.83 -20.58
C GLU A 81 0.02 15.63 -19.52
#